data_AF-A0A6S6W3C7-F1
#
_entry.id   AF-A0A6S6W3C7-F1
#
_cell.length_a   1.000
_cell.length_b   1.000
_cell.length_c   1.000
_cell.angle_alpha   90.00
_cell.angle_beta   90.00
_cell.angle_gamma   90.00
#
_symmetry.space_group_name_H-M   'P 1'
#
loop_
_entity.id
_entity.type
_entity.pdbx_description
1 polymer ?
#
loop_
_entity_poly.entity_id
_entity_poly.type
_entity_poly.pdbx_seq_one_letter_code
_entity_poly.pdbx_strand_id
1 'polypeptide(L)'
;MDVALNRKRSRLTLDDDDEEGRGQLRREPSPVPAPALGDPLKRSKTHCELEELDVIDAAEAWNVHVQAILASSTLATPTDSRLVPYDNWARYRKDESIVVLCVQGNVQVHYELLCAALPDLLTLSPSLQAFVLCHDPPTHRISPSAPFSLPLIQAATPSNNHFVRLGLLHPLGGGKFPLDALVVLDGKGRRRLVLPIGWGAGKHVDTPAGRSIQARFMTLLKTCVERLEGERGQAQI
;
A
#
# COMPACT_ATOMS: atom_id res chain seq x y z
N MET A 1 32.55 10.24 41.08
CA MET A 1 31.15 10.60 40.81
C MET A 1 30.48 9.34 40.31
N ASP A 2 29.76 8.67 41.22
CA ASP A 2 29.04 7.42 40.97
C ASP A 2 27.76 7.70 40.20
N VAL A 3 27.60 7.08 39.03
CA VAL A 3 26.36 7.15 38.24
C VAL A 3 25.77 5.74 38.19
N ALA A 4 24.79 5.52 39.07
CA ALA A 4 24.10 4.25 39.24
C ALA A 4 23.22 3.91 38.02
N LEU A 5 23.51 2.76 37.40
CA LEU A 5 22.71 2.15 36.34
C LEU A 5 21.45 1.49 36.94
N ASN A 6 20.29 2.11 36.73
CA ASN A 6 19.02 1.62 37.25
C ASN A 6 18.46 0.48 36.36
N ARG A 7 18.74 -0.77 36.75
CA ARG A 7 18.31 -1.99 36.05
C ARG A 7 17.00 -2.50 36.68
N LYS A 8 15.84 -2.13 36.13
CA LYS A 8 14.54 -2.68 36.56
C LYS A 8 14.43 -4.16 36.17
N ARG A 9 14.59 -5.07 37.14
CA ARG A 9 14.18 -6.48 37.04
C ARG A 9 12.68 -6.59 37.29
N SER A 10 11.95 -7.12 36.31
CA SER A 10 10.55 -7.54 36.47
C SER A 10 10.51 -8.81 37.33
N ARG A 11 9.73 -8.78 38.40
CA ARG A 11 9.56 -9.86 39.38
C ARG A 11 8.28 -10.62 39.02
N LEU A 12 8.43 -11.87 38.57
CA LEU A 12 7.33 -12.84 38.45
C LEU A 12 6.95 -13.31 39.85
N THR A 13 5.66 -13.19 40.21
CA THR A 13 5.08 -13.83 41.39
C THR A 13 4.41 -15.12 40.94
N LEU A 14 4.96 -16.25 41.38
CA LEU A 14 4.30 -17.55 41.41
C LEU A 14 3.61 -17.65 42.76
N ASP A 15 2.29 -17.80 42.76
CA ASP A 15 1.53 -18.24 43.93
C ASP A 15 1.28 -19.75 43.76
N ASP A 16 1.99 -20.54 44.55
CA ASP A 16 1.70 -21.94 44.89
C ASP A 16 1.60 -21.93 46.42
N ASP A 17 0.50 -22.42 46.98
CA ASP A 17 0.42 -22.92 48.37
C ASP A 17 -0.84 -23.82 48.51
N ASP A 18 -0.55 -25.12 48.48
CA ASP A 18 -0.93 -26.18 49.45
C ASP A 18 -2.34 -26.79 49.59
N GLU A 19 -2.29 -28.12 49.68
CA GLU A 19 -3.34 -29.14 49.89
C GLU A 19 -4.01 -29.11 51.29
N GLU A 20 -5.25 -29.63 51.39
CA GLU A 20 -5.65 -30.79 52.23
C GLU A 20 -7.14 -30.78 52.68
N GLY A 21 -7.81 -31.94 52.55
CA GLY A 21 -8.56 -32.54 53.68
C GLY A 21 -10.06 -32.22 53.93
N ARG A 22 -10.95 -32.99 53.30
CA ARG A 22 -12.24 -33.58 53.77
C ARG A 22 -13.02 -32.95 54.97
N GLY A 23 -14.30 -32.64 54.74
CA GLY A 23 -15.35 -32.59 55.79
C GLY A 23 -16.75 -32.22 55.26
N GLN A 24 -17.70 -33.16 55.28
CA GLN A 24 -19.13 -32.96 54.93
C GLN A 24 -19.88 -32.24 56.05
N LEU A 25 -20.90 -31.40 55.72
CA LEU A 25 -22.19 -31.26 56.45
C LEU A 25 -23.15 -30.19 55.81
N ARG A 26 -24.28 -30.68 55.28
CA ARG A 26 -25.70 -30.21 55.47
C ARG A 26 -26.28 -28.91 54.82
N ARG A 27 -27.27 -29.17 53.93
CA ARG A 27 -28.41 -28.43 53.30
C ARG A 27 -29.04 -27.14 53.94
N GLU A 28 -29.18 -26.11 53.06
CA GLU A 28 -30.32 -25.18 52.71
C GLU A 28 -30.93 -24.14 53.70
N PRO A 29 -31.62 -23.03 53.25
CA PRO A 29 -31.71 -22.34 51.92
C PRO A 29 -31.71 -20.75 51.89
N SER A 30 -31.31 -20.16 50.73
CA SER A 30 -31.66 -18.85 50.06
C SER A 30 -31.58 -17.47 50.79
N PRO A 31 -31.50 -16.30 50.08
CA PRO A 31 -31.41 -16.02 48.63
C PRO A 31 -30.17 -15.17 48.21
N VAL A 32 -29.65 -15.36 47.00
CA VAL A 32 -28.57 -14.51 46.44
C VAL A 32 -29.14 -13.57 45.37
N PRO A 33 -28.75 -12.28 45.32
CA PRO A 33 -29.28 -11.31 44.35
C PRO A 33 -28.77 -11.58 42.93
N ALA A 34 -29.52 -11.07 41.96
CA ALA A 34 -29.30 -11.17 40.51
C ALA A 34 -27.85 -10.96 40.04
N PRO A 35 -27.42 -11.63 38.94
CA PRO A 35 -26.12 -11.34 38.34
C PRO A 35 -26.18 -9.95 37.70
N ALA A 36 -25.38 -9.05 38.26
CA ALA A 36 -25.09 -7.75 37.68
C ALA A 36 -24.42 -7.94 36.31
N LEU A 37 -24.97 -7.21 35.34
CA LEU A 37 -24.36 -6.62 34.17
C LEU A 37 -23.13 -7.35 33.61
N GLY A 38 -23.34 -7.97 32.45
CA GLY A 38 -22.27 -8.35 31.54
C GLY A 38 -21.30 -7.20 31.35
N ASP A 39 -20.05 -7.48 31.69
CA ASP A 39 -18.90 -6.62 31.46
C ASP A 39 -18.81 -6.36 29.95
N PRO A 40 -19.11 -5.13 29.46
CA PRO A 40 -18.97 -4.83 28.06
C PRO A 40 -17.47 -4.79 27.78
N LEU A 41 -16.95 -5.90 27.23
CA LEU A 41 -15.63 -6.00 26.63
C LEU A 41 -15.30 -4.65 26.00
N LYS A 42 -14.35 -3.94 26.62
CA LYS A 42 -13.84 -2.65 26.14
C LYS A 42 -13.46 -2.84 24.67
N ARG A 43 -14.34 -2.42 23.76
CA ARG A 43 -14.02 -2.27 22.34
C ARG A 43 -13.03 -1.13 22.28
N SER A 44 -11.75 -1.44 22.46
CA SER A 44 -10.65 -0.61 21.99
C SER A 44 -10.97 -0.34 20.53
N LYS A 45 -11.34 0.90 20.22
CA LYS A 45 -11.58 1.38 18.86
C LYS A 45 -10.20 1.37 18.20
N THR A 46 -9.77 0.22 17.71
CA THR A 46 -8.53 0.06 16.94
C THR A 46 -8.69 0.93 15.71
N HIS A 47 -7.92 2.01 15.67
CA HIS A 47 -7.82 2.89 14.53
C HIS A 47 -7.43 2.06 13.31
N CYS A 48 -8.24 2.09 12.25
CA CYS A 48 -8.03 1.26 11.08
C CYS A 48 -7.08 1.99 10.13
N GLU A 49 -5.85 1.47 9.93
CA GLU A 49 -4.84 2.06 9.04
C GLU A 49 -5.36 2.31 7.60
N LEU A 50 -6.36 1.54 7.17
CA LEU A 50 -7.00 1.71 5.86
C LEU A 50 -7.80 3.02 5.74
N GLU A 51 -8.33 3.53 6.86
CA GLU A 51 -9.10 4.78 6.91
C GLU A 51 -8.19 6.02 6.84
N GLU A 52 -6.90 5.87 7.17
CA GLU A 52 -5.90 6.95 7.10
C GLU A 52 -5.39 7.22 5.68
N LEU A 53 -5.64 6.29 4.74
CA LEU A 53 -5.23 6.48 3.36
C LEU A 53 -6.14 7.50 2.67
N ASP A 54 -5.52 8.58 2.20
CA ASP A 54 -6.19 9.64 1.45
C ASP A 54 -5.26 10.23 0.37
N VAL A 55 -5.84 11.07 -0.48
CA VAL A 55 -5.12 11.85 -1.49
C VAL A 55 -4.40 13.00 -0.80
N ILE A 56 -3.07 13.01 -0.91
CA ILE A 56 -2.18 14.01 -0.32
C ILE A 56 -2.43 15.36 -0.99
N ASP A 57 -2.48 16.43 -0.21
CA ASP A 57 -2.64 17.78 -0.73
C ASP A 57 -1.40 18.25 -1.50
N ALA A 58 -1.62 19.09 -2.51
CA ALA A 58 -0.59 19.69 -3.33
C ALA A 58 0.54 20.37 -2.54
N ALA A 59 0.22 20.94 -1.37
CA ALA A 59 1.15 21.64 -0.50
C ALA A 59 2.03 20.70 0.34
N GLU A 60 1.56 19.49 0.61
CA GLU A 60 2.25 18.49 1.44
C GLU A 60 2.97 17.44 0.58
N ALA A 61 2.57 17.30 -0.68
CA ALA A 61 3.13 16.34 -1.60
C ALA A 61 4.55 16.72 -2.03
N TRP A 62 5.51 15.81 -1.82
CA TRP A 62 6.86 15.99 -2.34
C TRP A 62 6.94 15.77 -3.85
N ASN A 63 7.95 16.36 -4.48
CA ASN A 63 8.17 16.25 -5.92
C ASN A 63 9.03 15.04 -6.29
N VAL A 64 8.64 14.33 -7.34
CA VAL A 64 9.36 13.22 -7.95
C VAL A 64 9.72 13.63 -9.38
N HIS A 65 10.99 13.44 -9.75
CA HIS A 65 11.48 13.82 -11.08
C HIS A 65 10.98 12.86 -12.17
N VAL A 66 9.73 13.04 -12.61
CA VAL A 66 9.04 12.17 -13.60
C VAL A 66 9.86 12.00 -14.88
N GLN A 67 10.49 13.06 -15.37
CA GLN A 67 11.33 12.96 -16.58
C GLN A 67 12.51 11.99 -16.42
N ALA A 68 13.02 11.79 -15.20
CA ALA A 68 14.10 10.83 -14.96
C ALA A 68 13.56 9.40 -14.93
N ILE A 69 12.29 9.21 -14.54
CA ILE A 69 11.61 7.91 -14.65
C ILE A 69 11.39 7.60 -16.13
N LEU A 70 10.80 8.51 -16.88
CA LEU A 70 10.48 8.31 -18.30
C LEU A 70 11.72 8.18 -19.19
N ALA A 71 12.87 8.77 -18.80
CA ALA A 71 14.14 8.59 -19.49
C ALA A 71 14.87 7.28 -19.18
N SER A 72 14.36 6.47 -18.23
CA SER A 72 14.98 5.19 -17.87
C SER A 72 14.68 4.12 -18.92
N SER A 73 15.51 3.07 -18.95
CA SER A 73 15.32 1.93 -19.85
C SER A 73 13.91 1.36 -19.67
N THR A 74 13.19 1.23 -20.79
CA THR A 74 11.79 0.80 -20.80
C THR A 74 11.63 -0.36 -21.77
N LEU A 75 10.95 -1.41 -21.31
CA LEU A 75 10.60 -2.57 -22.11
C LEU A 75 9.07 -2.64 -22.21
N ALA A 76 8.54 -2.69 -23.43
CA ALA A 76 7.08 -2.72 -23.63
C ALA A 76 6.44 -4.02 -23.10
N THR A 77 7.13 -5.15 -23.28
CA THR A 77 6.72 -6.49 -22.85
C THR A 77 7.93 -7.32 -22.41
N PRO A 78 7.86 -8.16 -21.36
CA PRO A 78 8.92 -9.11 -21.05
C PRO A 78 9.27 -10.00 -22.25
N THR A 79 10.53 -10.41 -22.37
CA THR A 79 11.08 -11.06 -23.58
C THR A 79 10.33 -12.32 -24.03
N ASP A 80 9.71 -13.06 -23.10
CA ASP A 80 8.97 -14.30 -23.38
C ASP A 80 7.45 -14.14 -23.22
N SER A 81 6.94 -12.91 -23.10
CA SER A 81 5.52 -12.64 -22.90
C SER A 81 4.73 -12.73 -24.20
N ARG A 82 3.53 -13.30 -24.13
CA ARG A 82 2.53 -13.28 -25.22
C ARG A 82 1.54 -12.13 -25.10
N LEU A 83 1.66 -11.31 -24.06
CA LEU A 83 0.75 -10.19 -23.85
C LEU A 83 0.99 -9.09 -24.88
N VAL A 84 -0.08 -8.43 -25.31
CA VAL A 84 0.00 -7.26 -26.17
C VAL A 84 0.57 -6.08 -25.35
N PRO A 85 1.57 -5.34 -25.85
CA PRO A 85 2.04 -4.13 -25.18
C PRO A 85 0.93 -3.08 -25.16
N TYR A 86 0.72 -2.50 -23.98
CA TYR A 86 -0.09 -1.31 -23.83
C TYR A 86 0.77 -0.07 -24.12
N ASP A 87 0.23 0.82 -24.95
CA ASP A 87 0.85 2.11 -25.28
C ASP A 87 -0.20 3.23 -25.27
N ASN A 88 0.02 4.25 -24.44
CA ASN A 88 -0.77 5.48 -24.43
C ASN A 88 0.12 6.72 -24.58
N TRP A 89 1.36 6.54 -25.03
CA TRP A 89 2.35 7.59 -25.10
C TRP A 89 1.95 8.71 -26.06
N ALA A 90 1.23 8.38 -27.14
CA ALA A 90 0.71 9.36 -28.09
C ALA A 90 -0.24 10.40 -27.45
N ARG A 91 -0.82 10.09 -26.28
CA ARG A 91 -1.70 11.00 -25.53
C ARG A 91 -1.00 11.71 -24.38
N TYR A 92 0.26 11.39 -24.11
CA TYR A 92 1.02 12.01 -23.04
C TYR A 92 1.16 13.53 -23.28
N ARG A 93 0.90 14.29 -22.23
CA ARG A 93 1.07 15.74 -22.20
C ARG A 93 2.03 16.09 -21.08
N LYS A 94 3.17 16.64 -21.46
CA LYS A 94 4.20 17.05 -20.51
C LYS A 94 3.61 18.06 -19.52
N ASP A 95 3.92 17.85 -18.25
CA ASP A 95 3.54 18.70 -17.12
C ASP A 95 2.01 18.81 -16.86
N GLU A 96 1.22 17.92 -17.49
CA GLU A 96 -0.24 17.85 -17.41
C GLU A 96 -0.75 16.42 -17.12
N SER A 97 -0.16 15.40 -17.75
CA SER A 97 -0.57 14.00 -17.60
C SER A 97 -0.35 13.50 -16.18
N ILE A 98 -1.39 12.87 -15.63
CA ILE A 98 -1.27 12.04 -14.43
C ILE A 98 -0.46 10.78 -14.77
N VAL A 99 0.43 10.37 -13.87
CA VAL A 99 1.21 9.15 -14.02
C VAL A 99 0.88 8.19 -12.88
N VAL A 100 0.42 6.99 -13.21
CA VAL A 100 0.19 5.90 -12.26
C VAL A 100 1.33 4.90 -12.38
N LEU A 101 2.05 4.68 -11.27
CA LEU A 101 3.18 3.77 -11.19
C LEU A 101 2.78 2.53 -10.39
N CYS A 102 2.89 1.38 -11.02
CA CYS A 102 2.82 0.06 -10.41
C CYS A 102 4.23 -0.33 -9.95
N VAL A 103 4.57 -0.04 -8.69
CA VAL A 103 5.87 -0.37 -8.13
C VAL A 103 5.84 -1.83 -7.70
N GLN A 104 6.55 -2.69 -8.43
CA GLN A 104 6.47 -4.13 -8.24
C GLN A 104 7.78 -4.69 -7.68
N GLY A 105 7.67 -5.27 -6.49
CA GLY A 105 8.64 -6.14 -5.85
C GLY A 105 8.22 -7.59 -6.04
N ASN A 106 7.52 -8.14 -5.04
CA ASN A 106 7.21 -9.57 -4.97
C ASN A 106 5.73 -9.91 -5.16
N VAL A 107 4.84 -8.92 -5.09
CA VAL A 107 3.39 -9.15 -5.14
C VAL A 107 2.83 -8.74 -6.50
N GLN A 108 1.91 -9.52 -7.07
CA GLN A 108 1.37 -9.26 -8.42
C GLN A 108 -0.07 -8.69 -8.42
N VAL A 109 -0.83 -8.82 -7.33
CA VAL A 109 -2.26 -8.46 -7.31
C VAL A 109 -2.54 -7.01 -7.74
N HIS A 110 -1.65 -6.07 -7.39
CA HIS A 110 -1.84 -4.66 -7.69
C HIS A 110 -1.66 -4.33 -9.18
N TYR A 111 -0.84 -5.12 -9.89
CA TYR A 111 -0.73 -5.03 -11.34
C TYR A 111 -2.04 -5.44 -12.02
N GLU A 112 -2.64 -6.56 -11.58
CA GLU A 112 -3.94 -7.03 -12.09
C GLU A 112 -5.05 -6.01 -11.82
N LEU A 113 -5.11 -5.47 -10.60
CA LEU A 113 -6.05 -4.43 -10.21
C LEU A 113 -5.90 -3.17 -11.06
N LEU A 114 -4.67 -2.71 -11.30
CA LEU A 114 -4.42 -1.55 -12.14
C LEU A 114 -4.85 -1.81 -13.59
N CYS A 115 -4.49 -2.95 -14.17
CA CYS A 115 -4.89 -3.30 -15.53
C CYS A 115 -6.42 -3.36 -15.68
N ALA A 116 -7.13 -3.88 -14.68
CA ALA A 116 -8.59 -3.93 -14.67
C ALA A 116 -9.23 -2.53 -14.54
N ALA A 117 -8.64 -1.65 -13.72
CA ALA A 117 -9.15 -0.29 -13.51
C ALA A 117 -8.78 0.69 -14.63
N LEU A 118 -7.74 0.40 -15.41
CA LEU A 118 -7.16 1.34 -16.38
C LEU A 118 -8.17 1.89 -17.42
N PRO A 119 -9.08 1.10 -18.01
CA PRO A 119 -10.09 1.63 -18.92
C PRO A 119 -10.97 2.73 -18.30
N ASP A 120 -11.35 2.55 -17.04
CA ASP A 120 -12.16 3.54 -16.30
C ASP A 120 -11.33 4.79 -15.99
N LEU A 121 -10.07 4.62 -15.59
CA LEU A 121 -9.16 5.74 -15.34
C LEU A 121 -8.89 6.58 -16.60
N LEU A 122 -8.81 5.95 -17.77
CA LEU A 122 -8.65 6.64 -19.06
C LEU A 122 -9.91 7.38 -19.50
N THR A 123 -11.08 6.96 -19.04
CA THR A 123 -12.33 7.72 -19.24
C THR A 123 -12.29 9.03 -18.46
N LEU A 124 -11.69 9.01 -17.26
CA LEU A 124 -11.52 10.19 -16.41
C LEU A 124 -10.40 11.11 -16.88
N SER A 125 -9.24 10.53 -17.24
CA SER A 125 -8.05 11.26 -17.67
C SER A 125 -7.47 10.61 -18.94
N PRO A 126 -7.87 11.06 -20.15
CA PRO A 126 -7.45 10.43 -21.40
C PRO A 126 -5.95 10.49 -21.68
N SER A 127 -5.22 11.42 -21.05
CA SER A 127 -3.77 11.57 -21.17
C SER A 127 -2.99 10.84 -20.09
N LEU A 128 -3.66 10.14 -19.15
CA LEU A 128 -3.03 9.38 -18.07
C LEU A 128 -2.07 8.34 -18.63
N GLN A 129 -0.92 8.22 -17.97
CA GLN A 129 0.09 7.21 -18.28
C GLN A 129 0.17 6.19 -17.14
N ALA A 130 0.32 4.91 -17.50
CA ALA A 130 0.47 3.83 -16.54
C ALA A 130 1.73 3.03 -16.85
N PHE A 131 2.57 2.80 -15.84
CA PHE A 131 3.86 2.10 -16.00
C PHE A 131 4.10 1.14 -14.85
N VAL A 132 4.89 0.10 -15.10
CA VAL A 132 5.44 -0.76 -14.04
C VAL A 132 6.85 -0.31 -13.72
N LEU A 133 7.14 -0.03 -12.45
CA LEU A 133 8.50 0.17 -11.96
C LEU A 133 9.02 -1.15 -11.39
N CYS A 134 10.08 -1.68 -11.98
CA CYS A 134 10.70 -2.93 -11.57
C CYS A 134 12.22 -2.79 -11.52
N HIS A 135 12.90 -3.72 -10.86
CA HIS A 135 14.36 -3.66 -10.76
C HIS A 135 15.04 -3.96 -12.11
N ASP A 136 14.55 -4.97 -12.85
CA ASP A 136 15.12 -5.39 -14.12
C ASP A 136 14.01 -5.85 -15.10
N PRO A 137 13.66 -5.05 -16.13
CA PRO A 137 12.55 -5.36 -17.02
C PRO A 137 12.61 -6.70 -17.77
N PRO A 138 13.76 -7.15 -18.34
CA PRO A 138 13.84 -8.40 -19.08
C PRO A 138 13.53 -9.65 -18.24
N THR A 139 13.88 -9.61 -16.95
CA THR A 139 13.66 -10.73 -16.02
C THR A 139 12.36 -10.60 -15.21
N HIS A 140 11.63 -9.50 -15.40
CA HIS A 140 10.42 -9.21 -14.63
C HIS A 140 9.27 -10.15 -14.99
N ARG A 141 8.59 -10.68 -13.97
CA ARG A 141 7.43 -11.55 -14.13
C ARG A 141 6.16 -10.75 -13.93
N ILE A 142 5.41 -10.57 -15.02
CA ILE A 142 4.06 -10.01 -14.99
C ILE A 142 3.03 -11.09 -14.69
N SER A 143 1.86 -10.69 -14.20
CA SER A 143 0.78 -11.64 -13.91
C SER A 143 0.31 -12.34 -15.19
N PRO A 144 0.10 -13.68 -15.16
CA PRO A 144 -0.47 -14.42 -16.28
C PRO A 144 -1.95 -14.10 -16.51
N SER A 145 -2.62 -13.48 -15.53
CA SER A 145 -4.04 -13.13 -15.60
C SER A 145 -4.28 -11.73 -16.19
N ALA A 146 -3.22 -10.98 -16.49
CA ALA A 146 -3.35 -9.63 -17.03
C ALA A 146 -3.78 -9.64 -18.51
N PRO A 147 -4.67 -8.71 -18.92
CA PRO A 147 -5.15 -8.63 -20.29
C PRO A 147 -4.12 -8.08 -21.29
N PHE A 148 -3.14 -7.30 -20.80
CA PHE A 148 -2.08 -6.68 -21.59
C PHE A 148 -0.84 -6.43 -20.72
N SER A 149 0.27 -6.02 -21.35
CA SER A 149 1.51 -5.65 -20.68
C SER A 149 1.66 -4.14 -20.60
N LEU A 150 1.66 -3.56 -19.39
CA LEU A 150 2.09 -2.17 -19.23
C LEU A 150 3.60 -2.03 -19.47
N PRO A 151 4.10 -0.87 -19.94
CA PRO A 151 5.53 -0.68 -20.12
C PRO A 151 6.29 -0.81 -18.79
N LEU A 152 7.37 -1.58 -18.82
CA LEU A 152 8.23 -1.90 -17.68
C LEU A 152 9.44 -0.97 -17.69
N ILE A 153 9.51 -0.07 -16.72
CA ILE A 153 10.60 0.88 -16.55
C ILE A 153 11.58 0.32 -15.52
N GLN A 154 12.86 0.30 -15.88
CA GLN A 154 13.94 -0.03 -14.98
C GLN A 154 14.08 1.07 -13.92
N ALA A 155 13.78 0.73 -12.67
CA ALA A 155 13.69 1.70 -11.59
C ALA A 155 14.92 1.76 -10.69
N ALA A 156 15.85 0.83 -10.83
CA ALA A 156 17.11 0.81 -10.10
C ALA A 156 18.29 0.51 -11.03
N THR A 157 19.23 1.46 -11.06
CA THR A 157 20.58 1.31 -11.60
C THR A 157 21.58 1.80 -10.56
N PRO A 158 22.89 1.52 -10.70
CA PRO A 158 23.89 2.02 -9.76
C PRO A 158 23.90 3.55 -9.59
N SER A 159 23.50 4.31 -10.61
CA SER A 159 23.48 5.78 -10.61
C SER A 159 22.12 6.39 -10.33
N ASN A 160 21.04 5.61 -10.37
CA ASN A 160 19.68 6.13 -10.27
C ASN A 160 18.73 5.11 -9.65
N ASN A 161 18.10 5.47 -8.53
CA ASN A 161 17.15 4.60 -7.83
C ASN A 161 15.84 5.36 -7.57
N HIS A 162 14.83 5.06 -8.37
CA HIS A 162 13.51 5.69 -8.27
C HIS A 162 12.73 5.21 -7.04
N PHE A 163 13.02 4.01 -6.52
CA PHE A 163 12.39 3.52 -5.29
C PHE A 163 12.76 4.40 -4.09
N VAL A 164 14.00 4.88 -4.01
CA VAL A 164 14.43 5.84 -2.99
C VAL A 164 13.63 7.14 -3.10
N ARG A 165 13.53 7.69 -4.31
CA ARG A 165 12.83 8.96 -4.59
C ARG A 165 11.34 8.89 -4.28
N LEU A 166 10.76 7.70 -4.43
CA LEU A 166 9.36 7.44 -4.09
C LEU A 166 9.13 7.13 -2.61
N GLY A 167 10.20 6.93 -1.82
CA GLY A 167 10.12 6.50 -0.43
C GLY A 167 9.64 5.05 -0.28
N LEU A 168 9.94 4.20 -1.25
CA LEU A 168 9.43 2.83 -1.38
C LEU A 168 10.54 1.79 -1.38
N LEU A 169 11.60 1.99 -0.60
CA LEU A 169 12.59 0.94 -0.37
C LEU A 169 12.15 0.03 0.77
N HIS A 170 12.29 -1.28 0.57
CA HIS A 170 12.04 -2.26 1.62
C HIS A 170 13.12 -2.16 2.71
N PRO A 171 12.77 -1.99 4.00
CA PRO A 171 13.75 -1.80 5.08
C PRO A 171 14.76 -2.95 5.21
N LEU A 172 14.30 -4.18 4.96
CA LEU A 172 15.14 -5.39 4.97
C LEU A 172 15.65 -5.77 3.55
N GLY A 173 15.39 -4.93 2.55
CA GLY A 173 15.69 -5.21 1.14
C GLY A 173 17.10 -4.83 0.70
N GLY A 174 18.02 -4.56 1.64
CA GLY A 174 19.42 -4.21 1.35
C GLY A 174 19.59 -2.99 0.44
N GLY A 175 18.61 -2.07 0.43
CA GLY A 175 18.60 -0.89 -0.45
C GLY A 175 18.28 -1.17 -1.93
N LYS A 176 17.86 -2.39 -2.26
CA LYS A 176 17.62 -2.82 -3.65
C LYS A 176 16.15 -3.11 -3.95
N PHE A 177 15.47 -3.77 -3.02
CA PHE A 177 14.10 -4.21 -3.25
C PHE A 177 13.08 -3.12 -2.90
N PRO A 178 12.08 -2.88 -3.75
CA PRO A 178 11.02 -1.94 -3.44
C PRO A 178 9.97 -2.56 -2.51
N LEU A 179 9.19 -1.68 -1.88
CA LEU A 179 7.87 -2.01 -1.35
C LEU A 179 6.86 -2.01 -2.49
N ASP A 180 6.05 -3.06 -2.60
CA ASP A 180 4.98 -3.15 -3.60
C ASP A 180 3.94 -2.05 -3.35
N ALA A 181 3.57 -1.27 -4.38
CA ALA A 181 2.64 -0.16 -4.24
C ALA A 181 2.02 0.30 -5.58
N LEU A 182 0.85 0.92 -5.50
CA LEU A 182 0.39 1.83 -6.56
C LEU A 182 0.66 3.26 -6.13
N VAL A 183 1.27 4.05 -7.01
CA VAL A 183 1.59 5.46 -6.75
C VAL A 183 0.96 6.33 -7.82
N VAL A 184 0.31 7.42 -7.42
CA VAL A 184 -0.19 8.44 -8.35
C VAL A 184 0.69 9.68 -8.25
N LEU A 185 1.23 10.09 -9.39
CA LEU A 185 1.92 11.37 -9.55
C LEU A 185 1.02 12.30 -10.37
N ASP A 186 0.85 13.54 -9.92
CA ASP A 186 0.12 14.54 -10.72
C ASP A 186 0.97 15.08 -11.88
N GLY A 187 0.35 15.93 -12.72
CA GLY A 187 1.04 16.55 -13.86
C GLY A 187 2.28 17.35 -13.47
N LYS A 188 2.44 17.80 -12.22
CA LYS A 188 3.65 18.50 -11.75
C LYS A 188 4.68 17.56 -11.12
N GLY A 189 4.46 16.25 -11.21
CA GLY A 189 5.32 15.22 -10.64
C GLY A 189 5.23 15.10 -9.13
N ARG A 190 4.20 15.64 -8.49
CA ARG A 190 4.01 15.51 -7.04
C ARG A 190 3.40 14.16 -6.71
N ARG A 191 3.88 13.49 -5.66
CA ARG A 191 3.34 12.20 -5.21
C ARG A 191 2.04 12.41 -4.43
N ARG A 192 0.90 12.16 -5.07
CA ARG A 192 -0.44 12.48 -4.53
C ARG A 192 -1.15 11.30 -3.87
N LEU A 193 -0.77 10.07 -4.17
CA LEU A 193 -1.34 8.88 -3.53
C LEU A 193 -0.30 7.76 -3.51
N VAL A 194 -0.29 6.98 -2.42
CA VAL A 194 0.44 5.72 -2.31
C VAL A 194 -0.48 4.68 -1.69
N LEU A 195 -0.76 3.60 -2.43
CA LEU A 195 -1.53 2.47 -1.96
C LEU A 195 -0.55 1.32 -1.66
N PRO A 196 -0.32 0.97 -0.38
CA PRO A 196 0.66 -0.03 0.01
C PRO A 196 0.14 -1.44 -0.29
N ILE A 197 0.94 -2.34 -0.85
CA ILE A 197 0.51 -3.70 -1.24
C ILE A 197 1.36 -4.73 -0.51
N GLY A 198 0.75 -5.56 0.34
CA GLY A 198 1.49 -6.54 1.15
C GLY A 198 2.20 -5.94 2.37
N TRP A 199 1.96 -4.65 2.68
CA TRP A 199 2.43 -3.98 3.89
C TRP A 199 1.45 -2.90 4.36
N GLY A 200 1.58 -2.46 5.62
CA GLY A 200 0.70 -1.46 6.25
C GLY A 200 -0.79 -1.79 6.07
N ALA A 201 -1.56 -0.78 5.66
CA ALA A 201 -2.99 -0.89 5.38
C ALA A 201 -3.36 -1.95 4.32
N GLY A 202 -2.43 -2.30 3.42
CA GLY A 202 -2.63 -3.31 2.39
C GLY A 202 -1.95 -4.64 2.64
N LYS A 203 -1.53 -4.92 3.88
CA LYS A 203 -0.90 -6.20 4.25
C LYS A 203 -1.68 -7.46 3.87
N HIS A 204 -3.01 -7.35 3.77
CA HIS A 204 -3.90 -8.48 3.47
C HIS A 204 -4.52 -8.40 2.08
N VAL A 205 -4.04 -7.51 1.21
CA VAL A 205 -4.67 -7.21 -0.09
C VAL A 205 -4.69 -8.41 -1.05
N ASP A 206 -3.71 -9.31 -0.97
CA ASP A 206 -3.59 -10.52 -1.79
C ASP A 206 -4.16 -11.78 -1.10
N THR A 207 -4.72 -11.63 0.10
CA THR A 207 -5.32 -12.75 0.85
C THR A 207 -6.77 -13.00 0.41
N PRO A 208 -7.36 -14.19 0.68
CA PRO A 208 -8.77 -14.47 0.37
C PRO A 208 -9.77 -13.46 0.98
N ALA A 209 -9.40 -12.81 2.09
CA ALA A 209 -10.19 -11.79 2.77
C ALA A 209 -9.90 -10.36 2.28
N GLY A 210 -8.94 -10.17 1.37
CA GLY A 210 -8.45 -8.87 0.92
C GLY A 210 -9.38 -8.08 0.01
N ARG A 211 -10.52 -8.66 -0.43
CA ARG A 211 -11.43 -8.05 -1.40
C ARG A 211 -11.94 -6.67 -1.00
N SER A 212 -12.23 -6.45 0.28
CA SER A 212 -12.65 -5.13 0.78
C SER A 212 -11.53 -4.09 0.70
N ILE A 213 -10.28 -4.49 0.95
CA ILE A 213 -9.09 -3.64 0.81
C ILE A 213 -8.87 -3.29 -0.67
N GLN A 214 -8.93 -4.28 -1.55
CA GLN A 214 -8.81 -4.07 -3.01
C GLN A 214 -9.87 -3.08 -3.50
N ALA A 215 -11.13 -3.27 -3.13
CA ALA A 215 -12.22 -2.37 -3.49
C ALA A 215 -11.95 -0.94 -3.00
N ARG A 216 -11.57 -0.77 -1.72
CA ARG A 216 -11.24 0.54 -1.15
C ARG A 216 -10.06 1.21 -1.87
N PHE A 217 -9.02 0.46 -2.19
CA PHE A 217 -7.86 0.95 -2.93
C PHE A 217 -8.24 1.43 -4.33
N MET A 218 -9.06 0.67 -5.05
CA MET A 218 -9.52 1.08 -6.38
C MET A 218 -10.44 2.31 -6.31
N THR A 219 -11.28 2.42 -5.27
CA THR A 219 -12.04 3.65 -5.01
C THR A 219 -11.10 4.84 -4.79
N LEU A 220 -10.10 4.71 -3.91
CA LEU A 220 -9.13 5.78 -3.65
C LEU A 220 -8.34 6.17 -4.90
N LEU A 221 -7.90 5.20 -5.71
CA LEU A 221 -7.21 5.44 -6.96
C LEU A 221 -8.09 6.25 -7.92
N LYS A 222 -9.35 5.85 -8.09
CA LYS A 222 -10.31 6.55 -8.95
C LYS A 222 -10.59 7.97 -8.45
N THR A 223 -10.90 8.12 -7.17
CA THR A 223 -11.14 9.42 -6.54
C THR A 223 -9.92 10.34 -6.62
N CYS A 224 -8.70 9.79 -6.51
CA CYS A 224 -7.48 10.57 -6.73
C CYS A 224 -7.40 11.10 -8.16
N VAL A 225 -7.64 10.27 -9.17
CA VAL A 225 -7.61 10.72 -10.57
C VAL A 225 -8.69 11.77 -10.84
N GLU A 226 -9.92 11.56 -10.37
CA GLU A 226 -11.02 12.53 -10.46
C GLU A 226 -10.66 13.87 -9.82
N ARG A 227 -10.12 13.84 -8.61
CA ARG A 227 -9.70 15.03 -7.88
C ARG A 227 -8.61 15.81 -8.64
N LEU A 228 -7.60 15.12 -9.14
CA LEU A 228 -6.49 15.77 -9.87
C LEU A 228 -6.94 16.39 -11.20
N GLU A 229 -7.87 15.76 -11.91
CA GLU A 229 -8.52 16.34 -13.09
C GLU A 229 -9.32 17.61 -12.73
N GLY A 230 -10.04 17.59 -11.61
CA GLY A 230 -10.75 18.76 -11.07
C GLY A 230 -9.81 19.92 -10.70
N GLU A 231 -8.70 19.62 -10.02
CA GLU A 231 -7.66 20.61 -9.69
C GLU A 231 -7.05 21.24 -10.96
N ARG A 232 -6.87 20.47 -12.04
CA ARG A 232 -6.37 20.99 -13.32
C ARG A 232 -7.33 21.99 -13.95
N GLY A 233 -8.64 21.69 -13.94
CA GLY A 233 -9.66 22.59 -14.49
C GLY A 233 -9.73 23.94 -13.77
N GLN A 234 -9.46 23.95 -12.46
CA GLN A 234 -9.45 25.18 -11.66
C GLN A 234 -8.19 26.04 -11.86
N ALA A 235 -7.03 25.42 -12.15
CA ALA A 235 -5.79 26.14 -12.39
C ALA A 235 -5.68 26.81 -13.77
N GLN A 236 -6.64 26.56 -14.67
CA GLN A 236 -6.69 27.11 -16.02
C GLN A 236 -7.66 28.30 -16.16
N ILE A 237 -8.37 28.66 -15.09
CA ILE A 237 -9.28 29.82 -15.00
C ILE A 237 -8.54 30.94 -14.27
#